data_AF-A0A5F8H9U5-F1
#
_entry.id   AF-A0A5F8H9U5-F1
#
_cell.length_a   1.000
_cell.length_b   1.000
_cell.length_c   1.000
_cell.angle_alpha   90.00
_cell.angle_beta   90.00
_cell.angle_gamma   90.00
#
_symmetry.space_group_name_H-M   'P 1'
#
loop_
_entity.id
_entity.type
_entity.pdbx_description
1 polymer ?
#
loop_
_entity_poly.entity_id
_entity_poly.type
_entity_poly.pdbx_seq_one_letter_code
_entity_poly.pdbx_strand_id
1 'polypeptide(L)'
;MAGRLLWKRAQEAAMILGGGGLIFTSYLTAVGDEHFYSQYLMPVLQRMVDPELAHKLTIRCIAMGLLPRPALPDSSMLEVRVLGHRFRNPVGMAAGFDKNGEAVDGLYKMGFGFVEVGSVTPKPQEGNPKPRVFRLPEDQAVINRYGFNSHGLSAVEHRLRARQQKQAKLTEDGMPLGINLGKNKSSLDAAADYVEGVRVMGPLADYLVVNVSSPNTAGLRNLQGKDELRLLLTKVLKERDALQGGHKPAVLVKIAPDLTTQEKREIASVVKELGIDGLIITNTTVSRPASLQGALRSEVGGLSGRPLRDLATQTVSEMYLLTQESRASVNSQTPLARIIGGEPVFLCGVQSRDLHGWKESALKYVTHITGALIL
;
A
#
# COMPACT_ATOMS: atom_id res chain seq x y z
N MET A 1 -54.73 27.83 -19.64
CA MET A 1 -54.31 26.48 -20.11
C MET A 1 -52.82 26.38 -20.41
N ALA A 2 -52.21 27.33 -21.14
CA ALA A 2 -50.79 27.26 -21.54
C ALA A 2 -49.78 27.07 -20.38
N GLY A 3 -49.94 27.76 -19.25
CA GLY A 3 -49.04 27.64 -18.09
C GLY A 3 -49.03 26.25 -17.43
N ARG A 4 -50.19 25.56 -17.36
CA ARG A 4 -50.25 24.19 -16.82
C ARG A 4 -49.62 23.17 -17.75
N LEU A 5 -49.74 23.37 -19.07
CA LEU A 5 -49.12 22.52 -20.08
C LEU A 5 -47.59 22.70 -20.08
N LEU A 6 -47.10 23.94 -19.99
CA LEU A 6 -45.67 24.24 -19.86
C LEU A 6 -45.08 23.64 -18.57
N TRP A 7 -45.78 23.75 -17.44
CA TRP A 7 -45.36 23.14 -16.19
C TRP A 7 -45.28 21.61 -16.29
N LYS A 8 -46.28 20.96 -16.88
CA LYS A 8 -46.28 19.51 -17.09
C LYS A 8 -45.12 19.07 -18.00
N ARG A 9 -44.87 19.79 -19.10
CA ARG A 9 -43.71 19.52 -19.99
C ARG A 9 -42.38 19.72 -19.28
N ALA A 10 -42.27 20.71 -18.39
CA ALA A 10 -41.07 20.91 -17.58
C ALA A 10 -40.84 19.75 -16.59
N GLN A 11 -41.90 19.23 -15.96
CA GLN A 11 -41.82 18.05 -15.10
C GLN A 11 -41.41 16.79 -15.88
N GLU A 12 -42.01 16.55 -17.05
CA GLU A 12 -41.66 15.42 -17.92
C GLU A 12 -40.21 15.51 -18.40
N ALA A 13 -39.75 16.70 -18.82
CA ALA A 13 -38.35 16.92 -19.19
C ALA A 13 -37.41 16.69 -18.02
N ALA A 14 -37.75 17.15 -16.82
CA ALA A 14 -36.94 16.92 -15.61
C ALA A 14 -36.84 15.43 -15.27
N MET A 15 -37.93 14.67 -15.39
CA MET A 15 -37.91 13.22 -15.18
C MET A 15 -37.07 12.48 -16.23
N ILE A 16 -37.20 12.84 -17.52
CA ILE A 16 -36.45 12.19 -18.60
C ILE A 16 -34.96 12.52 -18.50
N LEU A 17 -34.60 13.80 -18.31
CA LEU A 17 -33.21 14.23 -18.17
C LEU A 17 -32.57 13.69 -16.89
N GLY A 18 -33.31 13.70 -15.78
CA GLY A 18 -32.86 13.14 -14.50
C GLY A 18 -32.67 11.62 -14.56
N GLY A 19 -33.64 10.90 -15.12
CA GLY A 19 -33.59 9.44 -15.29
C GLY A 19 -32.48 9.02 -16.26
N GLY A 20 -32.37 9.69 -17.41
CA GLY A 20 -31.30 9.45 -18.38
C GLY A 20 -29.91 9.74 -17.80
N GLY A 21 -29.77 10.83 -17.05
CA GLY A 21 -28.54 11.18 -16.33
C GLY A 21 -28.16 10.15 -15.26
N LEU A 22 -29.12 9.66 -14.48
CA LEU A 22 -28.87 8.60 -13.49
C LEU A 22 -28.42 7.30 -14.16
N ILE A 23 -29.06 6.88 -15.25
CA ILE A 23 -28.68 5.67 -15.97
C ILE A 23 -27.27 5.83 -16.55
N PHE A 24 -26.99 6.97 -17.19
CA PHE A 24 -25.69 7.25 -17.80
C PHE A 24 -24.56 7.28 -16.77
N THR A 25 -24.74 7.98 -15.65
CA THR A 25 -23.76 8.02 -14.56
C THR A 25 -23.58 6.66 -13.90
N SER A 26 -24.66 5.88 -13.73
CA SER A 26 -24.59 4.51 -13.21
C SER A 26 -23.83 3.59 -14.16
N TYR A 27 -24.05 3.72 -15.47
CA TYR A 27 -23.30 2.99 -16.49
C TYR A 27 -21.82 3.34 -16.46
N LEU A 28 -21.46 4.62 -16.52
CA LEU A 28 -20.07 5.08 -16.47
C LEU A 28 -19.35 4.64 -15.19
N THR A 29 -20.08 4.63 -14.06
CA THR A 29 -19.60 4.07 -12.81
C THR A 29 -19.36 2.56 -12.94
N ALA A 30 -20.35 1.80 -13.44
CA ALA A 30 -20.25 0.34 -13.53
C ALA A 30 -19.14 -0.14 -14.48
N VAL A 31 -18.93 0.55 -15.60
CA VAL A 31 -17.89 0.20 -16.58
C VAL A 31 -16.50 0.71 -16.19
N GLY A 32 -16.40 1.53 -15.15
CA GLY A 32 -15.11 2.07 -14.71
C GLY A 32 -14.53 3.11 -15.66
N ASP A 33 -15.37 3.96 -16.26
CA ASP A 33 -14.87 5.01 -17.16
C ASP A 33 -13.90 5.94 -16.42
N GLU A 34 -12.62 5.84 -16.74
CA GLU A 34 -11.57 6.48 -15.95
C GLU A 34 -11.78 7.98 -15.89
N HIS A 35 -12.15 8.63 -17.00
CA HIS A 35 -12.35 10.06 -17.11
C HIS A 35 -13.53 10.53 -16.25
N PHE A 36 -14.65 9.82 -16.30
CA PHE A 36 -15.83 10.08 -15.49
C PHE A 36 -15.53 9.99 -13.99
N TYR A 37 -14.87 8.90 -13.58
CA TYR A 37 -14.40 8.70 -12.21
C TYR A 37 -13.52 9.87 -11.76
N SER A 38 -12.55 10.19 -12.61
CA SER A 38 -11.48 11.15 -12.42
C SER A 38 -11.93 12.59 -12.25
N GLN A 39 -12.83 13.05 -13.13
CA GLN A 39 -13.17 14.47 -13.32
C GLN A 39 -14.51 14.83 -12.68
N TYR A 40 -15.41 13.86 -12.49
CA TYR A 40 -16.78 14.12 -12.06
C TYR A 40 -17.13 13.39 -10.77
N LEU A 41 -17.07 12.05 -10.77
CA LEU A 41 -17.54 11.26 -9.64
C LEU A 41 -16.71 11.52 -8.37
N MET A 42 -15.39 11.38 -8.46
CA MET A 42 -14.52 11.49 -7.27
C MET A 42 -14.47 12.90 -6.69
N PRO A 43 -14.33 13.99 -7.48
CA PRO A 43 -14.41 15.35 -6.92
C PRO A 43 -15.71 15.64 -6.15
N VAL A 44 -16.84 15.09 -6.59
CA VAL A 44 -18.12 15.22 -5.89
C VAL A 44 -18.11 14.40 -4.60
N LEU A 45 -17.76 13.11 -4.66
CA LEU A 45 -17.72 12.22 -3.49
C LEU A 45 -16.76 12.72 -2.41
N GLN A 46 -15.58 13.22 -2.79
CA GLN A 46 -14.57 13.74 -1.89
C GLN A 46 -15.05 14.98 -1.11
N ARG A 47 -15.92 15.80 -1.72
CA ARG A 47 -16.54 16.96 -1.05
C ARG A 47 -17.68 16.58 -0.12
N MET A 48 -18.40 15.50 -0.42
CA MET A 48 -19.60 15.09 0.31
C MET A 48 -19.33 14.13 1.47
N VAL A 49 -18.26 13.34 1.41
CA VAL A 49 -18.03 12.23 2.34
C VAL A 49 -16.69 12.40 3.07
N ASP A 50 -16.73 12.31 4.39
CA ASP A 50 -15.53 12.27 5.24
C ASP A 50 -14.52 11.21 4.74
N PRO A 51 -13.21 11.52 4.70
CA PRO A 51 -12.18 10.59 4.22
C PRO A 51 -12.13 9.23 4.91
N GLU A 52 -12.35 9.15 6.22
CA GLU A 52 -12.33 7.87 6.92
C GLU A 52 -13.59 7.05 6.62
N LEU A 53 -14.76 7.70 6.57
CA LEU A 53 -16.01 7.05 6.17
C LEU A 53 -15.95 6.56 4.72
N ALA A 54 -15.48 7.40 3.80
CA ALA A 54 -15.30 7.06 2.40
C ALA A 54 -14.41 5.82 2.24
N HIS A 55 -13.29 5.77 2.96
CA HIS A 55 -12.41 4.61 2.96
C HIS A 55 -13.12 3.33 3.44
N LYS A 56 -13.85 3.39 4.57
CA LYS A 56 -14.62 2.25 5.09
C LYS A 56 -15.68 1.75 4.11
N LEU A 57 -16.41 2.66 3.47
CA LEU A 57 -17.39 2.31 2.45
C LEU A 57 -16.72 1.66 1.23
N THR A 58 -15.57 2.18 0.82
CA THR A 58 -14.78 1.62 -0.28
C THR A 58 -14.38 0.17 -0.02
N ILE A 59 -13.84 -0.12 1.17
CA ILE A 59 -13.46 -1.49 1.55
C ILE A 59 -14.66 -2.43 1.46
N ARG A 60 -15.84 -2.01 1.95
CA ARG A 60 -17.07 -2.80 1.84
C ARG A 60 -17.49 -3.03 0.39
N CYS A 61 -17.46 -2.00 -0.45
CA CYS A 61 -17.79 -2.13 -1.87
C CYS A 61 -16.83 -3.09 -2.59
N ILE A 62 -15.52 -3.02 -2.29
CA ILE A 62 -14.51 -3.92 -2.85
C ILE A 62 -14.75 -5.36 -2.37
N ALA A 63 -15.00 -5.54 -1.07
CA ALA A 63 -15.30 -6.86 -0.48
C ALA A 63 -16.54 -7.50 -1.13
N MET A 64 -17.56 -6.70 -1.43
CA MET A 64 -18.76 -7.14 -2.16
C MET A 64 -18.54 -7.29 -3.68
N GLY A 65 -17.40 -6.86 -4.22
CA GLY A 65 -17.08 -6.94 -5.65
C GLY A 65 -17.89 -5.96 -6.51
N LEU A 66 -18.32 -4.83 -5.95
CA LEU A 66 -19.13 -3.81 -6.62
C LEU A 66 -18.32 -2.77 -7.42
N LEU A 67 -16.99 -2.86 -7.37
CA LEU A 67 -16.14 -1.96 -8.16
C LEU A 67 -15.80 -2.56 -9.53
N PRO A 68 -15.53 -1.70 -10.54
CA PRO A 68 -15.16 -2.11 -11.88
C PRO A 68 -13.93 -3.02 -11.90
N ARG A 69 -13.88 -3.88 -12.92
CA ARG A 69 -12.74 -4.76 -13.18
C ARG A 69 -12.05 -4.32 -14.47
N PRO A 70 -10.73 -4.52 -14.61
CA PRO A 70 -10.03 -4.29 -15.86
C PRO A 70 -10.71 -5.06 -17.01
N ALA A 71 -10.97 -4.37 -18.13
CA ALA A 71 -11.58 -4.98 -19.30
C ALA A 71 -10.61 -5.89 -20.08
N LEU A 72 -9.30 -5.66 -19.91
CA LEU A 72 -8.23 -6.39 -20.59
C LEU A 72 -7.38 -7.17 -19.59
N PRO A 73 -6.87 -8.35 -19.98
CA PRO A 73 -5.88 -9.07 -19.19
C PRO A 73 -4.55 -8.31 -19.17
N ASP A 74 -3.74 -8.57 -18.14
CA ASP A 74 -2.38 -8.04 -18.06
C ASP A 74 -1.52 -8.54 -19.23
N SER A 75 -0.67 -7.66 -19.76
CA SER A 75 0.35 -8.05 -20.73
C SER A 75 1.43 -8.89 -20.07
N SER A 76 1.88 -9.97 -20.72
CA SER A 76 3.00 -10.79 -20.24
C SER A 76 4.31 -10.00 -20.09
N MET A 77 4.44 -8.84 -20.75
CA MET A 77 5.58 -7.93 -20.59
C MET A 77 5.67 -7.28 -19.20
N LEU A 78 4.56 -7.27 -18.43
CA LEU A 78 4.53 -6.75 -17.07
C LEU A 78 4.95 -7.78 -16.03
N GLU A 79 5.11 -9.05 -16.42
CA GLU A 79 5.48 -10.11 -15.48
C GLU A 79 6.88 -9.89 -14.92
N VAL A 80 7.01 -9.98 -13.60
CA VAL A 80 8.31 -9.93 -12.91
C VAL A 80 8.45 -11.08 -11.91
N ARG A 81 9.68 -11.48 -11.62
CA ARG A 81 9.99 -12.47 -10.58
C ARG A 81 10.76 -11.81 -9.46
N VAL A 82 10.20 -11.87 -8.25
CA VAL A 82 10.65 -11.12 -7.08
C VAL A 82 10.40 -11.98 -5.85
N LEU A 83 11.35 -12.05 -4.89
CA LEU A 83 11.20 -12.82 -3.64
C LEU A 83 10.86 -14.31 -3.85
N GLY A 84 11.32 -14.91 -4.95
CA GLY A 84 10.97 -16.29 -5.32
C GLY A 84 9.57 -16.47 -5.89
N HIS A 85 8.77 -15.40 -5.97
CA HIS A 85 7.41 -15.40 -6.48
C HIS A 85 7.34 -14.81 -7.90
N ARG A 86 6.35 -15.29 -8.65
CA ARG A 86 5.91 -14.64 -9.89
C ARG A 86 4.95 -13.51 -9.50
N PHE A 87 5.07 -12.37 -10.17
CA PHE A 87 4.12 -11.27 -10.09
C PHE A 87 3.60 -11.05 -11.50
N ARG A 88 2.29 -11.24 -11.72
CA ARG A 88 1.67 -11.06 -13.05
C ARG A 88 1.84 -9.65 -13.60
N ASN A 89 1.90 -8.66 -12.69
CA ASN A 89 2.20 -7.27 -12.95
C ASN A 89 2.84 -6.65 -11.69
N PRO A 90 3.63 -5.57 -11.80
CA PRO A 90 4.39 -5.02 -10.68
C PRO A 90 3.61 -4.01 -9.84
N VAL A 91 2.28 -3.89 -10.03
CA VAL A 91 1.44 -2.89 -9.37
C VAL A 91 0.63 -3.55 -8.27
N GLY A 92 0.88 -3.15 -7.03
CA GLY A 92 0.19 -3.71 -5.86
C GLY A 92 -0.50 -2.68 -4.98
N MET A 93 -1.46 -3.16 -4.19
CA MET A 93 -2.11 -2.36 -3.16
C MET A 93 -1.23 -2.30 -1.91
N ALA A 94 -0.89 -1.08 -1.49
CA ALA A 94 -0.04 -0.83 -0.33
C ALA A 94 -0.75 -1.15 1.01
N ALA A 95 0.04 -1.48 2.04
CA ALA A 95 -0.47 -1.51 3.40
C ALA A 95 -1.07 -0.18 3.82
N GLY A 96 -2.03 -0.25 4.73
CA GLY A 96 -2.81 0.88 5.23
C GLY A 96 -4.12 1.06 4.48
N PHE A 97 -4.32 0.41 3.33
CA PHE A 97 -5.60 0.35 2.64
C PHE A 97 -6.49 -0.75 3.22
N ASP A 98 -6.19 -2.03 2.97
CA ASP A 98 -6.91 -3.15 3.60
C ASP A 98 -6.19 -3.57 4.89
N LYS A 99 -6.40 -2.81 5.97
CA LYS A 99 -5.72 -3.04 7.26
C LYS A 99 -6.05 -4.38 7.91
N ASN A 100 -7.21 -4.95 7.59
CA ASN A 100 -7.79 -6.06 8.33
C ASN A 100 -8.06 -7.31 7.47
N GLY A 101 -7.68 -7.30 6.19
CA GLY A 101 -7.90 -8.40 5.25
C GLY A 101 -9.37 -8.58 4.85
N GLU A 102 -10.13 -7.48 4.77
CA GLU A 102 -11.56 -7.47 4.48
C GLU A 102 -11.87 -7.54 2.98
N ALA A 103 -10.94 -7.11 2.13
CA ALA A 103 -11.19 -6.82 0.71
C ALA A 103 -10.16 -7.43 -0.25
N VAL A 104 -9.26 -8.30 0.23
CA VAL A 104 -8.15 -8.90 -0.54
C VAL A 104 -8.58 -9.44 -1.91
N ASP A 105 -9.64 -10.26 -1.97
CA ASP A 105 -10.11 -10.85 -3.22
C ASP A 105 -10.67 -9.81 -4.20
N GLY A 106 -11.34 -8.77 -3.67
CA GLY A 106 -11.86 -7.68 -4.48
C GLY A 106 -10.73 -6.84 -5.06
N LEU A 107 -9.66 -6.61 -4.30
CA LEU A 107 -8.46 -5.92 -4.76
C LEU A 107 -7.81 -6.68 -5.93
N TYR A 108 -7.61 -7.99 -5.85
CA TYR A 108 -7.09 -8.77 -6.99
C TYR A 108 -7.99 -8.67 -8.23
N LYS A 109 -9.32 -8.68 -8.05
CA LYS A 109 -10.29 -8.50 -9.14
C LYS A 109 -10.24 -7.11 -9.78
N MET A 110 -9.79 -6.10 -9.05
CA MET A 110 -9.56 -4.75 -9.59
C MET A 110 -8.27 -4.64 -10.42
N GLY A 111 -7.44 -5.69 -10.46
CA GLY A 111 -6.25 -5.75 -11.33
C GLY A 111 -4.90 -5.69 -10.61
N PHE A 112 -4.85 -5.54 -9.28
CA PHE A 112 -3.56 -5.53 -8.58
C PHE A 112 -2.82 -6.85 -8.73
N GLY A 113 -1.54 -6.77 -9.05
CA GLY A 113 -0.62 -7.90 -9.12
C GLY A 113 -0.23 -8.43 -7.74
N PHE A 114 -0.38 -7.65 -6.66
CA PHE A 114 -0.20 -8.11 -5.29
C PHE A 114 -0.97 -7.24 -4.29
N VAL A 115 -1.22 -7.74 -3.09
CA VAL A 115 -1.93 -7.01 -2.03
C VAL A 115 -1.13 -7.10 -0.74
N GLU A 116 -0.93 -5.97 -0.05
CA GLU A 116 -0.31 -5.93 1.27
C GLU A 116 -1.36 -5.56 2.34
N VAL A 117 -1.74 -6.54 3.17
CA VAL A 117 -2.67 -6.34 4.30
C VAL A 117 -1.92 -5.72 5.49
N GLY A 118 -2.60 -4.91 6.28
CA GLY A 118 -2.09 -4.36 7.55
C GLY A 118 -1.82 -2.86 7.51
N SER A 119 -1.05 -2.27 8.43
CA SER A 119 -0.28 -2.97 9.48
C SER A 119 -1.17 -3.62 10.53
N VAL A 120 -0.93 -4.89 10.81
CA VAL A 120 -1.63 -5.66 11.85
C VAL A 120 -0.80 -5.64 13.13
N THR A 121 -1.44 -5.36 14.26
CA THR A 121 -0.82 -5.39 15.59
C THR A 121 -1.23 -6.64 16.37
N PRO A 122 -0.45 -7.11 17.36
CA PRO A 122 -0.83 -8.26 18.20
C PRO A 122 -2.24 -8.18 18.77
N LYS A 123 -2.49 -7.13 19.56
CA LYS A 123 -3.79 -6.84 20.16
C LYS A 123 -4.59 -5.88 19.28
N PRO A 124 -5.93 -5.94 19.31
CA PRO A 124 -6.77 -4.92 18.70
C PRO A 124 -6.47 -3.54 19.28
N GLN A 125 -6.51 -2.51 18.44
CA GLN A 125 -6.43 -1.12 18.88
C GLN A 125 -7.15 -0.18 17.92
N GLU A 126 -7.82 0.84 18.48
CA GLU A 126 -8.60 1.82 17.71
C GLU A 126 -7.74 2.78 16.88
N GLY A 127 -6.46 2.95 17.26
CA GLY A 127 -5.56 3.97 16.72
C GLY A 127 -5.69 5.33 17.43
N ASN A 128 -5.21 6.40 16.80
CA ASN A 128 -5.30 7.75 17.35
C ASN A 128 -6.72 8.34 17.21
N PRO A 129 -7.10 9.35 18.03
CA PRO A 129 -8.40 10.02 17.95
C PRO A 129 -8.70 10.63 16.57
N LYS A 130 -9.99 10.73 16.23
CA LYS A 130 -10.47 11.38 14.99
C LYS A 130 -10.67 12.89 15.21
N PRO A 131 -10.61 13.72 14.15
CA PRO A 131 -10.25 13.39 12.76
C PRO A 131 -8.73 13.11 12.61
N ARG A 132 -8.39 12.17 11.73
CA ARG A 132 -7.03 11.62 11.59
C ARG A 132 -6.60 11.32 10.16
N VAL A 133 -7.39 11.73 9.19
CA VAL A 133 -7.08 11.64 7.77
C VAL A 133 -7.64 12.89 7.09
N PHE A 134 -6.83 13.52 6.25
CA PHE A 134 -7.09 14.82 5.66
C PHE A 134 -6.72 14.76 4.18
N ARG A 135 -7.65 15.13 3.31
CA ARG A 135 -7.40 15.21 1.86
C ARG A 135 -6.83 16.58 1.53
N LEU A 136 -5.84 16.60 0.64
CA LEU A 136 -5.26 17.78 0.02
C LEU A 136 -5.50 17.64 -1.50
N PRO A 137 -6.72 17.94 -1.98
CA PRO A 137 -7.10 17.68 -3.37
C PRO A 137 -6.26 18.49 -4.37
N GLU A 138 -5.85 19.71 -4.01
CA GLU A 138 -4.99 20.57 -4.83
C GLU A 138 -3.62 19.93 -5.09
N ASP A 139 -3.14 19.14 -4.14
CA ASP A 139 -1.83 18.47 -4.19
C ASP A 139 -1.93 16.99 -4.57
N GLN A 140 -3.14 16.46 -4.82
CA GLN A 140 -3.37 15.01 -4.96
C GLN A 140 -2.69 14.21 -3.83
N ALA A 141 -2.90 14.66 -2.60
CA ALA A 141 -2.20 14.18 -1.42
C ALA A 141 -3.15 13.90 -0.25
N VAL A 142 -2.67 13.10 0.71
CA VAL A 142 -3.36 12.81 1.96
C VAL A 142 -2.37 12.94 3.11
N ILE A 143 -2.78 13.62 4.17
CA ILE A 143 -2.12 13.57 5.48
C ILE A 143 -2.92 12.64 6.39
N ASN A 144 -2.25 11.71 7.07
CA ASN A 144 -2.91 10.84 8.05
C ASN A 144 -2.10 10.63 9.33
N ARG A 145 -2.83 10.44 10.43
CA ARG A 145 -2.31 10.14 11.76
C ARG A 145 -2.99 8.94 12.39
N TYR A 146 -3.25 7.86 11.64
CA TYR A 146 -4.04 6.71 12.12
C TYR A 146 -3.49 6.03 13.38
N GLY A 147 -2.17 5.83 13.48
CA GLY A 147 -1.56 5.14 14.63
C GLY A 147 -1.91 3.65 14.72
N PHE A 148 -1.80 2.92 13.60
CA PHE A 148 -2.08 1.47 13.49
C PHE A 148 -3.44 1.04 14.06
N ASN A 149 -4.54 1.61 13.57
CA ASN A 149 -5.87 1.05 13.89
C ASN A 149 -6.00 -0.36 13.29
N SER A 150 -6.22 -1.39 14.12
CA SER A 150 -6.17 -2.80 13.72
C SER A 150 -7.13 -3.63 14.56
N HIS A 151 -7.75 -4.64 13.95
CA HIS A 151 -8.57 -5.64 14.66
C HIS A 151 -7.73 -6.70 15.42
N GLY A 152 -6.40 -6.61 15.40
CA GLY A 152 -5.51 -7.55 16.09
C GLY A 152 -5.19 -8.79 15.25
N LEU A 153 -4.13 -9.51 15.64
CA LEU A 153 -3.66 -10.69 14.91
C LEU A 153 -4.75 -11.75 14.78
N SER A 154 -5.43 -12.11 15.88
CA SER A 154 -6.45 -13.16 15.90
C SER A 154 -7.58 -12.92 14.88
N ALA A 155 -8.12 -11.70 14.81
CA ALA A 155 -9.23 -11.40 13.92
C ALA A 155 -8.80 -11.37 12.44
N VAL A 156 -7.61 -10.84 12.15
CA VAL A 156 -7.09 -10.78 10.77
C VAL A 156 -6.66 -12.16 10.30
N GLU A 157 -6.03 -12.94 11.18
CA GLU A 157 -5.60 -14.31 10.92
C GLU A 157 -6.80 -15.18 10.55
N HIS A 158 -7.90 -15.09 11.29
CA HIS A 158 -9.11 -15.85 11.01
C HIS A 158 -9.66 -15.55 9.61
N ARG A 159 -9.70 -14.27 9.20
CA ARG A 159 -10.15 -13.86 7.86
C ARG A 159 -9.23 -14.37 6.76
N LEU A 160 -7.91 -14.26 6.95
CA LEU A 160 -6.94 -14.69 5.95
C LEU A 160 -6.87 -16.22 5.85
N ARG A 161 -6.96 -16.94 6.97
CA ARG A 161 -7.01 -18.41 7.01
C ARG A 161 -8.24 -18.95 6.28
N ALA A 162 -9.40 -18.31 6.44
CA ALA A 162 -10.63 -18.71 5.74
C ALA A 162 -10.48 -18.71 4.20
N ARG A 163 -9.52 -17.96 3.66
CA ARG A 163 -9.21 -17.90 2.22
C ARG A 163 -7.84 -18.49 1.84
N GLN A 164 -7.18 -19.25 2.73
CA GLN A 164 -5.80 -19.73 2.51
C GLN A 164 -5.66 -20.59 1.24
N GLN A 165 -6.57 -21.54 1.01
CA GLN A 165 -6.54 -22.39 -0.20
C GLN A 165 -6.71 -21.59 -1.49
N LYS A 166 -7.54 -20.54 -1.44
CA LYS A 166 -7.74 -19.63 -2.57
C LYS A 166 -6.50 -18.78 -2.79
N GLN A 167 -5.88 -18.29 -1.71
CA GLN A 167 -4.64 -17.53 -1.81
C GLN A 167 -3.53 -18.36 -2.44
N ALA A 168 -3.36 -19.63 -2.07
CA ALA A 168 -2.33 -20.49 -2.67
C ALA A 168 -2.43 -20.53 -4.21
N LYS A 169 -3.64 -20.68 -4.76
CA LYS A 169 -3.88 -20.64 -6.21
C LYS A 169 -3.57 -19.27 -6.80
N LEU A 170 -3.99 -18.20 -6.13
CA LEU A 170 -3.72 -16.82 -6.57
C LEU A 170 -2.21 -16.53 -6.59
N THR A 171 -1.45 -17.02 -5.61
CA THR A 171 0.01 -16.90 -5.58
C THR A 171 0.64 -17.61 -6.78
N GLU A 172 0.21 -18.82 -7.12
CA GLU A 172 0.65 -19.54 -8.33
C GLU A 172 0.33 -18.76 -9.62
N ASP A 173 -0.83 -18.11 -9.65
CA ASP A 173 -1.26 -17.21 -10.74
C ASP A 173 -0.50 -15.87 -10.78
N GLY A 174 0.45 -15.66 -9.87
CA GLY A 174 1.29 -14.49 -9.79
C GLY A 174 0.65 -13.31 -9.03
N MET A 175 -0.22 -13.61 -8.06
CA MET A 175 -0.90 -12.65 -7.19
C MET A 175 -0.56 -12.86 -5.70
N PRO A 176 0.69 -12.60 -5.28
CA PRO A 176 1.11 -12.82 -3.90
C PRO A 176 0.42 -11.89 -2.89
N LEU A 177 0.36 -12.35 -1.64
CA LEU A 177 -0.17 -11.67 -0.47
C LEU A 177 0.96 -11.30 0.50
N GLY A 178 1.13 -10.00 0.71
CA GLY A 178 1.95 -9.44 1.76
C GLY A 178 1.17 -9.25 3.06
N ILE A 179 1.82 -9.49 4.20
CA ILE A 179 1.26 -9.12 5.51
C ILE A 179 2.22 -8.18 6.23
N ASN A 180 1.76 -6.96 6.44
CA ASN A 180 2.47 -5.92 7.13
C ASN A 180 2.21 -5.98 8.64
N LEU A 181 3.28 -6.14 9.41
CA LEU A 181 3.27 -6.26 10.85
C LEU A 181 3.62 -4.93 11.50
N GLY A 182 3.00 -4.62 12.63
CA GLY A 182 3.32 -3.46 13.46
C GLY A 182 3.19 -3.78 14.94
N LYS A 183 3.75 -2.91 15.77
CA LYS A 183 3.63 -3.01 17.24
C LYS A 183 2.38 -2.32 17.77
N ASN A 184 1.85 -2.78 18.90
CA ASN A 184 0.85 -2.05 19.65
C ASN A 184 1.45 -0.75 20.26
N LYS A 185 0.60 0.28 20.40
CA LYS A 185 1.02 1.57 20.99
C LYS A 185 1.52 1.42 22.43
N SER A 186 0.86 0.57 23.22
CA SER A 186 1.19 0.28 24.62
C SER A 186 2.30 -0.74 24.82
N SER A 187 2.83 -1.35 23.74
CA SER A 187 3.88 -2.36 23.87
C SER A 187 5.22 -1.74 24.23
N LEU A 188 5.86 -2.32 25.25
CA LEU A 188 7.21 -1.97 25.73
C LEU A 188 8.30 -2.76 25.01
N ASP A 189 8.01 -3.97 24.51
CA ASP A 189 8.92 -4.78 23.72
C ASP A 189 8.39 -4.87 22.28
N ALA A 190 8.84 -3.94 21.44
CA ALA A 190 8.46 -3.92 20.04
C ALA A 190 8.82 -5.25 19.34
N ALA A 191 9.96 -5.87 19.67
CA ALA A 191 10.40 -7.08 19.01
C ALA A 191 9.50 -8.28 19.34
N ALA A 192 9.00 -8.36 20.57
CA ALA A 192 8.02 -9.39 20.94
C ALA A 192 6.75 -9.30 20.08
N ASP A 193 6.24 -8.09 19.82
CA ASP A 193 5.06 -7.88 18.97
C ASP A 193 5.29 -8.36 17.53
N TYR A 194 6.46 -8.06 16.94
CA TYR A 194 6.78 -8.54 15.59
C TYR A 194 6.99 -10.05 15.54
N VAL A 195 7.64 -10.64 16.55
CA VAL A 195 7.82 -12.10 16.67
C VAL A 195 6.46 -12.80 16.76
N GLU A 196 5.53 -12.28 17.56
CA GLU A 196 4.16 -12.81 17.61
C GLU A 196 3.47 -12.70 16.25
N GLY A 197 3.63 -11.55 15.57
CA GLY A 197 3.13 -11.35 14.21
C GLY A 197 3.67 -12.37 13.20
N VAL A 198 4.98 -12.65 13.23
CA VAL A 198 5.61 -13.67 12.37
C VAL A 198 5.03 -15.05 12.65
N ARG A 199 4.91 -15.43 13.92
CA ARG A 199 4.36 -16.74 14.33
C ARG A 199 2.95 -16.96 13.82
N VAL A 200 2.09 -15.94 13.97
CA VAL A 200 0.66 -16.05 13.67
C VAL A 200 0.39 -15.89 12.16
N MET A 201 1.05 -14.95 11.50
CA MET A 201 0.76 -14.58 10.10
C MET A 201 1.69 -15.25 9.09
N GLY A 202 2.87 -15.70 9.50
CA GLY A 202 3.87 -16.31 8.61
C GLY A 202 3.32 -17.45 7.75
N PRO A 203 2.54 -18.40 8.31
CA PRO A 203 1.94 -19.49 7.52
C PRO A 203 0.90 -19.05 6.48
N LEU A 204 0.47 -17.79 6.49
CA LEU A 204 -0.56 -17.23 5.59
C LEU A 204 0.00 -16.23 4.58
N ALA A 205 1.29 -15.86 4.69
CA ALA A 205 1.92 -14.82 3.90
C ALA A 205 2.80 -15.39 2.79
N ASP A 206 2.83 -14.73 1.64
CA ASP A 206 3.88 -14.93 0.64
C ASP A 206 5.13 -14.13 1.01
N TYR A 207 4.93 -12.96 1.62
CA TYR A 207 5.97 -12.17 2.26
C TYR A 207 5.44 -11.42 3.49
N LEU A 208 6.30 -11.22 4.48
CA LEU A 208 6.05 -10.44 5.69
C LEU A 208 6.75 -9.09 5.58
N VAL A 209 6.15 -8.05 6.16
CA VAL A 209 6.77 -6.72 6.23
C VAL A 209 6.89 -6.26 7.68
N VAL A 210 8.10 -5.96 8.12
CA VAL A 210 8.39 -5.33 9.42
C VAL A 210 8.30 -3.81 9.24
N ASN A 211 7.24 -3.18 9.77
CA ASN A 211 7.00 -1.75 9.60
C ASN A 211 7.57 -0.90 10.74
N VAL A 212 8.79 -0.41 10.54
CA VAL A 212 9.51 0.47 11.49
C VAL A 212 9.35 1.97 11.17
N SER A 213 8.45 2.35 10.26
CA SER A 213 8.50 3.67 9.61
C SER A 213 7.28 4.56 9.78
N SER A 214 6.22 4.09 10.46
CA SER A 214 5.04 4.93 10.72
C SER A 214 5.41 6.15 11.58
N PRO A 215 5.10 7.38 11.14
CA PRO A 215 5.27 8.57 11.99
C PRO A 215 4.20 8.71 13.08
N ASN A 216 3.19 7.83 13.06
CA ASN A 216 1.96 8.00 13.83
C ASN A 216 1.93 7.16 15.12
N THR A 217 2.99 6.38 15.36
CA THR A 217 3.20 5.57 16.54
C THR A 217 4.46 6.08 17.23
N ALA A 218 4.31 6.64 18.44
CA ALA A 218 5.41 7.26 19.17
C ALA A 218 6.60 6.31 19.35
N GLY A 219 7.81 6.81 19.09
CA GLY A 219 9.07 6.07 19.21
C GLY A 219 9.29 4.98 18.16
N LEU A 220 8.35 4.71 17.25
CA LEU A 220 8.49 3.61 16.29
C LEU A 220 9.66 3.79 15.34
N ARG A 221 9.87 5.02 14.84
CA ARG A 221 10.95 5.34 13.90
C ARG A 221 12.35 5.19 14.50
N ASN A 222 12.46 5.19 15.82
CA ASN A 222 13.73 4.93 16.52
C ASN A 222 14.21 3.50 16.28
N LEU A 223 13.31 2.56 15.94
CA LEU A 223 13.67 1.19 15.56
C LEU A 223 14.44 1.10 14.24
N GLN A 224 14.60 2.20 13.50
CA GLN A 224 15.45 2.27 12.32
C GLN A 224 16.92 2.55 12.67
N GLY A 225 17.23 2.87 13.93
CA GLY A 225 18.59 2.94 14.44
C GLY A 225 19.31 1.60 14.28
N LYS A 226 20.62 1.65 13.99
CA LYS A 226 21.42 0.48 13.59
C LYS A 226 21.26 -0.72 14.55
N ASP A 227 21.39 -0.49 15.85
CA ASP A 227 21.43 -1.56 16.83
C ASP A 227 20.03 -2.09 17.17
N GLU A 228 19.05 -1.20 17.28
CA GLU A 228 17.64 -1.55 17.46
C GLU A 228 17.10 -2.35 16.27
N LEU A 229 17.43 -1.91 15.05
CA LEU A 229 17.03 -2.58 13.82
C LEU A 229 17.67 -3.97 13.75
N ARG A 230 18.97 -4.09 14.02
CA ARG A 230 19.68 -5.38 14.04
C ARG A 230 19.05 -6.33 15.05
N LEU A 231 18.80 -5.87 16.27
CA LEU A 231 18.20 -6.68 17.34
C LEU A 231 16.81 -7.16 16.94
N LEU A 232 15.97 -6.26 16.43
CA LEU A 232 14.62 -6.57 15.98
C LEU A 232 14.62 -7.63 14.87
N LEU A 233 15.40 -7.38 13.81
CA LEU A 233 15.41 -8.23 12.63
C LEU A 233 16.03 -9.60 12.90
N THR A 234 17.04 -9.69 13.78
CA THR A 234 17.59 -10.97 14.23
C THR A 234 16.51 -11.83 14.88
N LYS A 235 15.69 -11.25 15.76
CA LYS A 235 14.57 -11.96 16.41
C LYS A 235 13.48 -12.36 15.42
N VAL A 236 13.14 -11.47 14.48
CA VAL A 236 12.14 -11.74 13.42
C VAL A 236 12.58 -12.89 12.52
N LEU A 237 13.83 -12.86 12.03
CA LEU A 237 14.38 -13.92 11.17
C LEU A 237 14.46 -15.25 11.90
N LYS A 238 14.90 -15.25 13.16
CA LYS A 238 14.91 -16.46 14.00
C LYS A 238 13.51 -17.08 14.12
N GLU A 239 12.47 -16.28 14.35
CA GLU A 239 11.10 -16.78 14.41
C GLU A 239 10.63 -17.27 13.03
N ARG A 240 10.91 -16.53 11.95
CA ARG A 240 10.56 -16.93 10.57
C ARG A 240 11.18 -18.28 10.22
N ASP A 241 12.43 -18.49 10.59
CA ASP A 241 13.16 -19.72 10.29
C ASP A 241 12.71 -20.91 11.14
N ALA A 242 12.12 -20.65 12.31
CA ALA A 242 11.52 -21.64 13.21
C ALA A 242 10.07 -22.00 12.87
N LEU A 243 9.44 -21.28 11.92
CA LEU A 243 8.10 -21.62 11.43
C LEU A 243 8.08 -23.07 10.93
N GLN A 244 7.03 -23.79 11.30
CA GLN A 244 6.81 -25.17 10.89
C GLN A 244 6.14 -25.20 9.52
N GLY A 245 6.50 -26.19 8.70
CA GLY A 245 6.05 -26.31 7.31
C GLY A 245 7.14 -25.97 6.30
N GLY A 246 6.95 -26.40 5.05
CA GLY A 246 7.97 -26.21 3.99
C GLY A 246 8.07 -24.79 3.46
N HIS A 247 7.05 -23.95 3.69
CA HIS A 247 7.00 -22.57 3.19
C HIS A 247 7.50 -21.58 4.24
N LYS A 248 8.51 -20.78 3.88
CA LYS A 248 9.05 -19.70 4.70
C LYS A 248 8.86 -18.37 3.95
N PRO A 249 8.01 -17.46 4.45
CA PRO A 249 7.78 -16.20 3.75
C PRO A 249 9.05 -15.34 3.71
N ALA A 250 9.23 -14.59 2.63
CA ALA A 250 10.25 -13.56 2.56
C ALA A 250 9.98 -12.48 3.62
N VAL A 251 11.02 -11.92 4.24
CA VAL A 251 10.93 -10.83 5.22
C VAL A 251 11.44 -9.53 4.61
N LEU A 252 10.58 -8.52 4.59
CA LEU A 252 10.90 -7.19 4.13
C LEU A 252 10.86 -6.19 5.28
N VAL A 253 11.57 -5.07 5.13
CA VAL A 253 11.53 -3.95 6.09
C VAL A 253 11.01 -2.70 5.39
N LYS A 254 9.98 -2.07 5.97
CA LYS A 254 9.43 -0.82 5.44
C LYS A 254 10.03 0.38 6.16
N ILE A 255 10.76 1.21 5.43
CA ILE A 255 11.53 2.34 5.97
C ILE A 255 10.89 3.71 5.65
N ALA A 256 11.23 4.71 6.44
CA ALA A 256 10.77 6.09 6.26
C ALA A 256 11.61 6.78 5.17
N PRO A 257 11.04 7.78 4.47
CA PRO A 257 11.80 8.64 3.57
C PRO A 257 12.68 9.65 4.33
N ASP A 258 12.29 9.97 5.56
CA ASP A 258 12.86 11.03 6.40
C ASP A 258 14.11 10.53 7.13
N LEU A 259 15.16 10.18 6.38
CA LEU A 259 16.42 9.61 6.88
C LEU A 259 17.61 10.40 6.34
N THR A 260 18.59 10.63 7.20
CA THR A 260 19.92 11.14 6.82
C THR A 260 20.69 10.11 5.99
N THR A 261 21.70 10.56 5.26
CA THR A 261 22.56 9.66 4.47
C THR A 261 23.28 8.63 5.35
N GLN A 262 23.61 8.99 6.60
CA GLN A 262 24.25 8.07 7.54
C GLN A 262 23.27 6.99 8.01
N GLU A 263 22.04 7.35 8.39
CA GLU A 263 21.01 6.36 8.77
C GLU A 263 20.70 5.41 7.61
N LYS A 264 20.64 5.90 6.37
CA LYS A 264 20.48 5.05 5.18
C LYS A 264 21.61 4.04 5.03
N ARG A 265 22.87 4.47 5.23
CA ARG A 265 24.05 3.58 5.21
C ARG A 265 23.98 2.52 6.30
N GLU A 266 23.56 2.88 7.50
CA GLU A 266 23.45 1.97 8.64
C GLU A 266 22.34 0.93 8.42
N ILE A 267 21.17 1.36 7.95
CA ILE A 267 20.08 0.46 7.56
C ILE A 267 20.55 -0.50 6.47
N ALA A 268 21.18 -0.01 5.40
CA ALA A 268 21.69 -0.84 4.33
C ALA A 268 22.73 -1.86 4.84
N SER A 269 23.59 -1.46 5.78
CA SER A 269 24.55 -2.36 6.42
C SER A 269 23.84 -3.50 7.16
N VAL A 270 22.84 -3.20 7.99
CA VAL A 270 22.10 -4.20 8.79
C VAL A 270 21.31 -5.15 7.90
N VAL A 271 20.64 -4.63 6.88
CA VAL A 271 19.85 -5.40 5.91
C VAL A 271 20.73 -6.42 5.17
N LYS A 272 21.94 -6.01 4.76
CA LYS A 272 22.92 -6.90 4.12
C LYS A 272 23.50 -7.91 5.10
N GLU A 273 23.91 -7.45 6.29
CA GLU A 273 24.49 -8.29 7.35
C GLU A 273 23.57 -9.45 7.74
N LEU A 274 22.27 -9.18 7.85
CA LEU A 274 21.26 -10.17 8.26
C LEU A 274 20.63 -10.93 7.09
N GLY A 275 20.93 -10.59 5.84
CA GLY A 275 20.36 -11.24 4.66
C GLY A 275 18.84 -11.03 4.54
N ILE A 276 18.36 -9.81 4.79
CA ILE A 276 16.94 -9.46 4.65
C ILE A 276 16.52 -9.53 3.18
N ASP A 277 15.36 -10.13 2.93
CA ASP A 277 14.89 -10.47 1.58
C ASP A 277 14.47 -9.22 0.75
N GLY A 278 14.11 -8.11 1.40
CA GLY A 278 13.75 -6.89 0.71
C GLY A 278 13.49 -5.65 1.56
N LEU A 279 13.31 -4.53 0.87
CA LEU A 279 12.97 -3.24 1.46
C LEU A 279 11.70 -2.68 0.81
N ILE A 280 10.84 -2.06 1.60
CA ILE A 280 9.71 -1.26 1.10
C ILE A 280 10.06 0.20 1.29
N ILE A 281 10.19 0.91 0.17
CA ILE A 281 10.69 2.28 0.09
C ILE A 281 9.66 3.11 -0.68
N THR A 282 8.89 4.00 -0.05
CA THR A 282 8.94 4.47 1.34
C THR A 282 7.58 4.39 2.03
N ASN A 283 7.59 4.65 3.34
CA ASN A 283 6.40 5.09 4.05
C ASN A 283 6.15 6.60 3.81
N THR A 284 5.11 7.16 4.45
CA THR A 284 4.77 8.58 4.39
C THR A 284 5.87 9.49 4.97
N THR A 285 5.98 10.73 4.48
CA THR A 285 6.94 11.74 4.99
C THR A 285 6.33 12.65 6.05
N VAL A 286 7.13 13.12 7.01
CA VAL A 286 6.73 14.22 7.91
C VAL A 286 7.10 15.60 7.36
N SER A 287 7.89 15.66 6.30
CA SER A 287 8.22 16.91 5.61
C SER A 287 6.97 17.57 5.04
N ARG A 288 7.00 18.90 4.98
CA ARG A 288 5.97 19.76 4.40
C ARG A 288 6.62 20.68 3.36
N PRO A 289 6.68 20.26 2.08
CA PRO A 289 7.19 21.12 1.02
C PRO A 289 6.46 22.46 1.01
N ALA A 290 7.19 23.55 0.78
CA ALA A 290 6.61 24.89 0.73
C ALA A 290 5.59 25.06 -0.41
N SER A 291 5.61 24.16 -1.41
CA SER A 291 4.66 24.10 -2.52
C SER A 291 3.29 23.52 -2.16
N LEU A 292 3.10 22.93 -0.97
CA LEU A 292 1.81 22.38 -0.54
C LEU A 292 0.74 23.47 -0.46
N GLN A 293 -0.46 23.13 -0.90
CA GLN A 293 -1.60 24.02 -0.99
C GLN A 293 -2.71 23.61 0.00
N GLY A 294 -3.75 24.45 0.07
CA GLY A 294 -4.92 24.17 0.91
C GLY A 294 -4.72 24.46 2.40
N ALA A 295 -5.84 24.52 3.13
CA ALA A 295 -5.87 24.88 4.55
C ALA A 295 -5.34 23.77 5.47
N LEU A 296 -5.38 22.51 5.02
CA LEU A 296 -5.03 21.33 5.82
C LEU A 296 -3.55 20.92 5.67
N ARG A 297 -2.74 21.67 4.93
CA ARG A 297 -1.32 21.34 4.67
C ARG A 297 -0.44 21.21 5.91
N SER A 298 -0.80 21.91 6.99
CA SER A 298 -0.08 21.91 8.26
C SER A 298 -0.57 20.85 9.26
N GLU A 299 -1.54 20.00 8.89
CA GLU A 299 -2.01 18.93 9.75
C GLU A 299 -0.89 17.96 10.15
N VAL A 300 -0.93 17.51 11.40
CA VAL A 300 0.05 16.55 11.94
C VAL A 300 -0.19 15.15 11.37
N GLY A 301 0.89 14.46 11.01
CA GLY A 301 0.86 13.09 10.53
C GLY A 301 1.77 12.87 9.33
N GLY A 302 1.66 11.69 8.73
CA GLY A 302 2.37 11.35 7.50
C GLY A 302 1.69 11.90 6.26
N LEU A 303 2.44 12.63 5.44
CA LEU A 303 2.06 13.06 4.09
C LEU A 303 2.36 11.95 3.09
N SER A 304 1.35 11.67 2.26
CA SER A 304 1.40 10.74 1.14
C SER A 304 0.92 11.43 -0.11
N GLY A 305 1.25 10.87 -1.26
CA GLY A 305 0.73 11.25 -2.56
C GLY A 305 1.74 11.97 -3.42
N ARG A 306 1.28 12.77 -4.40
CA ARG A 306 2.15 13.38 -5.41
C ARG A 306 3.35 14.16 -4.83
N PRO A 307 3.22 14.94 -3.73
CA PRO A 307 4.36 15.65 -3.13
C PRO A 307 5.46 14.74 -2.55
N LEU A 308 5.17 13.46 -2.29
CA LEU A 308 6.15 12.49 -1.79
C LEU A 308 6.99 11.87 -2.93
N ARG A 309 6.55 11.98 -4.18
CA ARG A 309 7.11 11.21 -5.31
C ARG A 309 8.63 11.38 -5.45
N ASP A 310 9.10 12.62 -5.46
CA ASP A 310 10.52 12.90 -5.76
C ASP A 310 11.42 12.44 -4.60
N LEU A 311 11.00 12.69 -3.35
CA LEU A 311 11.70 12.20 -2.15
C LEU A 311 11.74 10.67 -2.08
N ALA A 312 10.61 10.01 -2.39
CA ALA A 312 10.54 8.55 -2.42
C ALA A 312 11.46 7.98 -3.51
N THR A 313 11.40 8.54 -4.72
CA THR A 313 12.23 8.12 -5.86
C THR A 313 13.72 8.27 -5.57
N GLN A 314 14.12 9.40 -4.97
CA GLN A 314 15.49 9.62 -4.53
C GLN A 314 15.91 8.59 -3.48
N THR A 315 15.05 8.32 -2.49
CA THR A 315 15.33 7.34 -1.44
C THR A 315 15.49 5.93 -2.01
N VAL A 316 14.69 5.53 -3.00
CA VAL A 316 14.85 4.26 -3.73
C VAL A 316 16.24 4.20 -4.39
N SER A 317 16.62 5.25 -5.13
CA SER A 317 17.91 5.30 -5.83
C SER A 317 19.09 5.18 -4.86
N GLU A 318 19.07 5.95 -3.77
CA GLU A 318 20.14 5.92 -2.76
C GLU A 318 20.24 4.57 -2.06
N MET A 319 19.12 4.00 -1.62
CA MET A 319 19.13 2.71 -0.96
C MET A 319 19.55 1.58 -1.90
N TYR A 320 19.13 1.63 -3.16
CA TYR A 320 19.60 0.70 -4.19
C TYR A 320 21.13 0.71 -4.28
N LEU A 321 21.75 1.88 -4.44
CA LEU A 321 23.21 2.01 -4.51
C LEU A 321 23.90 1.48 -3.24
N LEU A 322 23.42 1.87 -2.06
CA LEU A 322 24.00 1.45 -0.78
C LEU A 322 23.90 -0.06 -0.54
N THR A 323 22.90 -0.72 -1.10
CA THR A 323 22.77 -2.17 -1.06
C THR A 323 23.67 -2.89 -2.08
N GLN A 324 24.08 -2.23 -3.17
CA GLN A 324 24.92 -2.81 -4.23
C GLN A 324 26.44 -2.71 -4.00
N GLU A 325 26.92 -1.67 -3.33
CA GLU A 325 28.36 -1.31 -3.25
C GLU A 325 29.29 -2.34 -2.56
N SER A 326 28.79 -3.47 -2.06
CA SER A 326 29.60 -4.47 -1.33
C SER A 326 30.23 -5.57 -2.22
N ARG A 327 29.92 -5.66 -3.52
CA ARG A 327 30.37 -6.77 -4.39
C ARG A 327 31.56 -6.45 -5.31
N ALA A 328 32.12 -5.24 -5.26
CA ALA A 328 33.24 -4.84 -6.13
C ALA A 328 34.57 -5.60 -5.91
N SER A 329 34.62 -6.64 -5.07
CA SER A 329 35.80 -7.49 -4.86
C SER A 329 35.69 -8.93 -5.42
N VAL A 330 34.67 -9.29 -6.22
CA VAL A 330 34.61 -10.61 -6.85
C VAL A 330 34.39 -10.51 -8.37
N ASN A 331 35.42 -10.88 -9.12
CA ASN A 331 35.45 -11.08 -10.57
C ASN A 331 34.23 -11.86 -11.10
N SER A 332 33.46 -11.29 -12.03
CA SER A 332 33.04 -11.97 -13.29
C SER A 332 32.18 -11.07 -14.18
N GLN A 333 32.47 -11.16 -15.48
CA GLN A 333 31.83 -10.43 -16.58
C GLN A 333 30.43 -10.99 -16.88
N THR A 334 29.34 -10.21 -16.74
CA THR A 334 28.12 -10.33 -17.58
C THR A 334 27.21 -9.09 -17.43
N PRO A 335 26.61 -8.54 -18.51
CA PRO A 335 25.74 -7.37 -18.44
C PRO A 335 24.27 -7.74 -18.13
N LEU A 336 23.55 -6.81 -17.49
CA LEU A 336 22.14 -6.84 -17.03
C LEU A 336 21.87 -7.72 -15.79
N ALA A 337 21.89 -7.06 -14.62
CA ALA A 337 21.75 -7.66 -13.31
C ALA A 337 20.37 -8.31 -13.10
N ARG A 338 20.42 -9.64 -13.00
CA ARG A 338 19.38 -10.54 -12.49
C ARG A 338 18.94 -10.11 -11.09
N ILE A 339 17.63 -9.99 -10.93
CA ILE A 339 16.93 -10.31 -9.68
C ILE A 339 17.14 -11.81 -9.43
N ILE A 340 17.38 -12.20 -8.17
CA ILE A 340 17.64 -13.55 -7.61
C ILE A 340 19.12 -13.80 -7.25
N GLY A 341 19.42 -13.69 -5.95
CA GLY A 341 20.69 -14.14 -5.35
C GLY A 341 21.16 -13.30 -4.14
N GLY A 342 20.35 -13.23 -3.08
CA GLY A 342 20.74 -12.61 -1.79
C GLY A 342 20.61 -11.08 -1.70
N GLU A 343 19.85 -10.45 -2.59
CA GLU A 343 19.68 -8.99 -2.66
C GLU A 343 18.30 -8.54 -2.13
N PRO A 344 18.20 -7.40 -1.41
CA PRO A 344 16.91 -6.86 -1.02
C PRO A 344 16.10 -6.38 -2.23
N VAL A 345 14.89 -6.91 -2.44
CA VAL A 345 13.99 -6.42 -3.50
C VAL A 345 13.14 -5.24 -3.01
N PHE A 346 12.96 -4.24 -3.89
CA PHE A 346 12.13 -3.06 -3.63
C PHE A 346 10.69 -3.27 -4.10
N LEU A 347 9.75 -3.35 -3.15
CA LEU A 347 8.31 -3.27 -3.46
C LEU A 347 7.82 -1.85 -3.19
N CYS A 348 7.35 -1.15 -4.22
CA CYS A 348 6.68 0.14 -4.08
C CYS A 348 5.17 -0.08 -4.13
N GLY A 349 4.51 -0.06 -2.96
CA GLY A 349 3.06 0.08 -2.89
C GLY A 349 2.66 1.51 -3.24
N VAL A 350 1.66 1.67 -4.10
CA VAL A 350 1.30 3.01 -4.59
C VAL A 350 0.25 3.68 -3.72
N GLN A 351 0.40 5.00 -3.53
CA GLN A 351 -0.54 5.82 -2.77
C GLN A 351 -0.94 7.15 -3.44
N SER A 352 -0.74 7.36 -4.76
CA SER A 352 -1.41 8.44 -5.51
C SER A 352 -1.41 8.37 -7.04
N ARG A 353 -2.32 9.18 -7.60
CA ARG A 353 -2.75 9.29 -8.99
C ARG A 353 -1.83 10.18 -9.82
N ASP A 354 -1.45 9.71 -11.00
CA ASP A 354 -1.35 10.49 -12.24
C ASP A 354 -1.46 9.48 -13.41
N LEU A 355 -2.46 9.66 -14.27
CA LEU A 355 -2.74 8.80 -15.43
C LEU A 355 -2.79 9.67 -16.68
N HIS A 356 -1.62 9.95 -17.24
CA HIS A 356 -1.46 10.24 -18.66
C HIS A 356 -0.28 9.42 -19.17
N GLY A 357 -0.52 8.54 -20.16
CA GLY A 357 0.54 7.95 -20.98
C GLY A 357 1.12 6.58 -20.55
N TRP A 358 0.31 5.66 -20.00
CA TRP A 358 0.79 4.36 -19.46
C TRP A 358 1.25 3.30 -20.49
N LYS A 359 1.41 3.64 -21.78
CA LYS A 359 1.79 2.66 -22.82
C LYS A 359 3.23 2.72 -23.35
N GLU A 360 4.10 3.62 -22.88
CA GLU A 360 5.47 3.72 -23.44
C GLU A 360 6.65 3.60 -22.45
N SER A 361 6.43 3.53 -21.13
CA SER A 361 7.54 3.65 -20.16
C SER A 361 7.57 2.58 -19.06
N ALA A 362 7.19 1.35 -19.37
CA ALA A 362 7.32 0.20 -18.46
C ALA A 362 8.79 -0.28 -18.37
N LEU A 363 9.69 0.52 -17.80
CA LEU A 363 11.02 0.07 -17.34
C LEU A 363 11.78 1.05 -16.42
N LYS A 364 11.19 2.17 -16.00
CA LYS A 364 11.83 3.10 -15.07
C LYS A 364 10.79 3.68 -14.11
N TYR A 365 10.91 3.31 -12.83
CA TYR A 365 10.22 3.88 -11.66
C TYR A 365 8.73 3.51 -11.50
N VAL A 366 8.47 2.51 -10.65
CA VAL A 366 7.13 2.06 -10.25
C VAL A 366 6.64 2.90 -9.05
N THR A 367 5.73 3.84 -9.30
CA THR A 367 4.99 4.55 -8.22
C THR A 367 3.61 5.09 -8.62
N HIS A 368 2.80 4.42 -9.47
CA HIS A 368 1.45 4.91 -9.85
C HIS A 368 0.50 3.70 -10.02
N ILE A 369 -0.44 3.36 -9.10
CA ILE A 369 -1.90 3.62 -9.14
C ILE A 369 -2.60 3.26 -7.79
N THR A 370 -3.71 3.96 -7.47
CA THR A 370 -4.88 3.70 -6.56
C THR A 370 -5.04 4.36 -5.19
N GLY A 371 -6.32 4.69 -4.96
CA GLY A 371 -6.90 5.30 -3.77
C GLY A 371 -8.03 6.28 -4.10
N ALA A 372 -8.90 6.00 -5.09
CA ALA A 372 -9.85 6.99 -5.64
C ALA A 372 -10.86 7.57 -4.63
N LEU A 373 -11.12 6.90 -3.49
CA LEU A 373 -11.96 7.43 -2.41
C LEU A 373 -11.16 8.02 -1.23
N ILE A 374 -9.85 7.77 -1.17
CA ILE A 374 -8.98 8.29 -0.11
C ILE A 374 -8.34 9.60 -0.54
N LEU A 375 -7.82 9.65 -1.76
CA LEU A 375 -7.44 10.88 -2.46
C LEU A 375 -8.64 11.45 -3.19
#